data_AF-A0A5C6ZB91-F1
#
_entry.id   AF-A0A5C6ZB91-F1
#
_cell.length_a   1.000
_cell.length_b   1.000
_cell.length_c   1.000
_cell.angle_alpha   90.00
_cell.angle_beta   90.00
_cell.angle_gamma   90.00
#
_symmetry.space_group_name_H-M   'P 1'
#
loop_
_entity.id
_entity.type
_entity.pdbx_description
1 polymer ?
#
loop_
_entity_poly.entity_id
_entity_poly.type
_entity_poly.pdbx_seq_one_letter_code
_entity_poly.pdbx_strand_id
1 'polypeptide(L)'
;MVSSATQLNVSGIESPQQELTEWKNLQKQQNNNAKLNNKASIVLNGLFFNYSKININALSNNKISVVNDKYINGIWQNPYDNKLSFAIVSPVFAISKSNVEVKLPTTLWHSNTAITDIAIDFGNNTGYKNLSNGNLASTNYTNIGTYTWTYRVRLSNGQYKYCRQKVKVTQVDNNNAQARKPNCAIQEEPITSTKSFQGVFGSATLQIAYGSANCTMQKPLIVAEGLDTGLMGQGGSIGDNDINSFFQSIFQSGSNELENLTINNTAVDYDIIYVNWDSGTDFIQRNAYVLEEVIKWVNDQKALAGSTEPNVVLGQSMGGLIGIPTKSVTIFIKPLY
;
A
#
# COMPACT_ATOMS: atom_id res chain seq x y z
N MET A 1 -25.83 -5.42 28.26
CA MET A 1 -25.25 -5.24 26.91
C MET A 1 -25.14 -6.61 26.28
N VAL A 2 -26.14 -7.02 25.51
CA VAL A 2 -26.11 -8.32 24.83
C VAL A 2 -25.29 -8.13 23.57
N SER A 3 -24.09 -8.72 23.55
CA SER A 3 -23.28 -8.84 22.35
C SER A 3 -24.14 -9.42 21.25
N SER A 4 -24.26 -8.71 20.13
CA SER A 4 -24.75 -9.29 18.89
C SER A 4 -23.96 -10.56 18.63
N ALA A 5 -24.63 -11.70 18.71
CA ALA A 5 -24.12 -12.96 18.21
C ALA A 5 -23.83 -12.74 16.72
N THR A 6 -22.57 -12.51 16.38
CA THR A 6 -22.11 -12.87 15.05
C THR A 6 -22.18 -14.38 15.01
N GLN A 7 -23.26 -14.88 14.41
CA GLN A 7 -23.23 -16.23 13.90
C GLN A 7 -22.04 -16.26 12.93
N LEU A 8 -20.94 -16.91 13.32
CA LEU A 8 -19.89 -17.27 12.38
C LEU A 8 -20.59 -18.11 11.31
N ASN A 9 -20.39 -17.77 10.03
CA ASN A 9 -21.02 -18.37 8.84
C ASN A 9 -22.37 -17.78 8.35
N VAL A 10 -22.65 -16.49 8.58
CA VAL A 10 -23.66 -15.80 7.73
C VAL A 10 -23.10 -15.70 6.32
N SER A 11 -23.80 -16.27 5.34
CA SER A 11 -23.41 -16.20 3.92
C SER A 11 -23.11 -14.75 3.51
N GLY A 12 -21.89 -14.48 3.07
CA GLY A 12 -21.42 -13.15 2.64
C GLY A 12 -20.80 -12.28 3.74
N ILE A 13 -20.48 -12.81 4.92
CA ILE A 13 -19.70 -12.11 5.96
C ILE A 13 -18.50 -12.97 6.36
N GLU A 14 -17.31 -12.51 6.03
CA GLU A 14 -16.05 -13.14 6.43
C GLU A 14 -15.59 -12.68 7.83
N SER A 15 -14.64 -13.41 8.42
CA SER A 15 -13.99 -12.94 9.64
C SER A 15 -13.25 -11.63 9.36
N PRO A 16 -13.37 -10.59 10.21
CA PRO A 16 -12.63 -9.34 10.03
C PRO A 16 -11.11 -9.53 9.91
N GLN A 17 -10.55 -10.54 10.58
CA GLN A 17 -9.12 -10.87 10.48
C GLN A 17 -8.74 -11.45 9.11
N GLN A 18 -9.61 -12.27 8.53
CA GLN A 18 -9.41 -12.83 7.19
C GLN A 18 -9.50 -11.73 6.13
N GLU A 19 -10.54 -10.89 6.20
CA GLU A 19 -10.72 -9.76 5.28
C GLU A 19 -9.55 -8.77 5.37
N LEU A 20 -9.07 -8.46 6.58
CA LEU A 20 -7.88 -7.62 6.76
C LEU A 20 -6.63 -8.25 6.13
N THR A 21 -6.46 -9.56 6.27
CA THR A 21 -5.31 -10.28 5.71
C THR A 21 -5.35 -10.28 4.19
N GLU A 22 -6.52 -10.54 3.61
CA GLU A 22 -6.72 -10.47 2.16
C GLU A 22 -6.49 -9.06 1.62
N TRP A 23 -7.09 -8.04 2.27
CA TRP A 23 -6.91 -6.65 1.88
C TRP A 23 -5.43 -6.26 1.88
N LYS A 24 -4.68 -6.63 2.92
CA LYS A 24 -3.23 -6.37 2.99
C LYS A 24 -2.47 -7.01 1.83
N ASN A 25 -2.80 -8.26 1.49
CA ASN A 25 -2.16 -8.98 0.39
C ASN A 25 -2.45 -8.32 -0.96
N LEU A 26 -3.71 -7.99 -1.22
CA LEU A 26 -4.14 -7.34 -2.47
C LEU A 26 -3.57 -5.91 -2.58
N GLN A 27 -3.61 -5.14 -1.49
CA GLN A 27 -3.06 -3.79 -1.46
C GLN A 27 -1.55 -3.82 -1.72
N LYS A 28 -0.82 -4.76 -1.12
CA LYS A 28 0.61 -4.98 -1.37
C LYS A 28 0.88 -5.30 -2.83
N GLN A 29 0.13 -6.25 -3.42
CA GLN A 29 0.28 -6.61 -4.82
C GLN A 29 0.04 -5.39 -5.75
N GLN A 30 -1.00 -4.60 -5.47
CA GLN A 30 -1.29 -3.39 -6.24
C GLN A 30 -0.19 -2.34 -6.09
N ASN A 31 0.32 -2.11 -4.86
CA ASN A 31 1.44 -1.21 -4.62
C ASN A 31 2.67 -1.65 -5.42
N ASN A 32 3.06 -2.93 -5.38
CA ASN A 32 4.20 -3.44 -6.13
C ASN A 32 4.08 -3.21 -7.65
N ASN A 33 2.91 -3.44 -8.22
CA ASN A 33 2.65 -3.16 -9.65
C ASN A 33 2.69 -1.65 -9.96
N ALA A 34 2.32 -0.82 -8.99
CA ALA A 34 2.28 0.63 -9.09
C ALA A 34 3.67 1.28 -8.98
N LYS A 35 4.60 0.67 -8.21
CA LYS A 35 5.98 1.14 -8.01
C LYS A 35 6.63 1.47 -9.37
N LEU A 36 6.57 0.51 -10.30
CA LEU A 36 7.15 0.60 -11.65
C LEU A 36 6.51 1.66 -12.58
N ASN A 37 5.40 2.27 -12.19
CA ASN A 37 4.58 3.13 -13.05
C ASN A 37 4.32 4.53 -12.46
N ASN A 38 5.04 4.90 -11.40
CA ASN A 38 4.90 6.19 -10.70
C ASN A 38 3.43 6.58 -10.42
N LYS A 39 2.67 5.65 -9.83
CA LYS A 39 1.24 5.84 -9.53
C LYS A 39 0.90 5.36 -8.12
N ALA A 40 -0.23 5.83 -7.59
CA ALA A 40 -0.81 5.33 -6.35
C ALA A 40 -1.92 4.34 -6.67
N SER A 41 -1.76 3.07 -6.29
CA SER A 41 -2.82 2.08 -6.44
C SER A 41 -3.48 1.77 -5.09
N ILE A 42 -4.81 1.74 -5.05
CA ILE A 42 -5.59 1.63 -3.82
C ILE A 42 -6.63 0.52 -3.97
N VAL A 43 -6.64 -0.40 -3.01
CA VAL A 43 -7.64 -1.45 -2.86
C VAL A 43 -8.71 -0.96 -1.89
N LEU A 44 -9.95 -1.05 -2.34
CA LEU A 44 -11.16 -0.80 -1.56
C LEU A 44 -11.70 -2.09 -0.96
N ASN A 45 -12.44 -1.95 0.14
CA ASN A 45 -13.42 -2.94 0.58
C ASN A 45 -14.79 -2.27 0.72
N GLY A 46 -15.85 -3.06 0.61
CA GLY A 46 -17.20 -2.50 0.63
C GLY A 46 -18.26 -3.49 1.03
N LEU A 47 -19.36 -2.94 1.55
CA LEU A 47 -20.54 -3.68 1.91
C LEU A 47 -21.81 -2.95 1.49
N PHE A 48 -22.81 -3.72 1.12
CA PHE A 48 -24.17 -3.24 0.92
C PHE A 48 -25.19 -4.24 1.43
N PHE A 49 -25.78 -3.96 2.60
CA PHE A 49 -26.68 -4.89 3.26
C PHE A 49 -28.04 -4.28 3.53
N ASN A 50 -29.05 -5.07 3.27
CA ASN A 50 -30.38 -4.89 3.81
C ASN A 50 -30.51 -5.68 5.11
N TYR A 51 -30.91 -5.03 6.20
CA TYR A 51 -30.96 -5.62 7.53
C TYR A 51 -32.24 -5.25 8.26
N SER A 52 -32.68 -6.18 9.11
CA SER A 52 -33.83 -6.00 10.00
C SER A 52 -33.43 -5.20 11.23
N LYS A 53 -34.09 -4.07 11.46
CA LYS A 53 -33.97 -3.28 12.69
C LYS A 53 -35.28 -3.40 13.48
N ILE A 54 -35.22 -3.72 14.76
CA ILE A 54 -36.43 -3.70 15.60
C ILE A 54 -37.09 -2.32 15.48
N ASN A 55 -38.36 -2.31 15.08
CA ASN A 55 -39.14 -1.09 14.98
C ASN A 55 -39.24 -0.48 16.40
N ILE A 56 -38.93 0.81 16.53
CA ILE A 56 -38.90 1.48 17.84
C ILE A 56 -40.28 1.46 18.52
N ASN A 57 -41.36 1.37 17.74
CA ASN A 57 -42.73 1.27 18.21
C ASN A 57 -43.22 -0.19 18.27
N ALA A 58 -42.37 -1.20 18.09
CA ALA A 58 -42.78 -2.60 18.10
C ALA A 58 -43.42 -3.00 19.43
N LEU A 59 -42.89 -2.51 20.56
CA LEU A 59 -43.45 -2.80 21.88
C LEU A 59 -44.78 -2.09 22.10
N SER A 60 -44.85 -0.77 21.84
CA SER A 60 -46.07 0.04 22.01
C SER A 60 -47.19 -0.35 21.06
N ASN A 61 -46.86 -0.80 19.85
CA ASN A 61 -47.81 -1.33 18.88
C ASN A 61 -48.12 -2.81 19.08
N ASN A 62 -47.71 -3.41 20.21
CA ASN A 62 -48.00 -4.80 20.52
C ASN A 62 -47.54 -5.76 19.40
N LYS A 63 -46.37 -5.53 18.78
CA LYS A 63 -45.76 -6.43 17.78
C LYS A 63 -44.73 -7.40 18.39
N ILE A 64 -44.22 -7.10 19.60
CA ILE A 64 -43.33 -7.98 20.37
C ILE A 64 -43.81 -8.08 21.82
N SER A 65 -43.43 -9.16 22.50
CA SER A 65 -43.51 -9.30 23.96
C SER A 65 -42.17 -9.78 24.48
N VAL A 66 -41.77 -9.38 25.69
CA VAL A 66 -40.50 -9.84 26.31
C VAL A 66 -40.69 -11.24 26.89
N VAL A 67 -41.11 -12.19 26.05
CA VAL A 67 -41.29 -13.60 26.42
C VAL A 67 -41.01 -14.51 25.22
N ASN A 68 -41.50 -14.18 24.01
CA ASN A 68 -41.26 -14.85 22.72
C ASN A 68 -41.81 -14.01 21.53
N ASP A 69 -41.58 -14.45 20.28
CA ASP A 69 -42.19 -13.90 19.05
C ASP A 69 -43.73 -13.84 19.14
N LYS A 70 -44.32 -12.85 18.47
CA LYS A 70 -45.78 -12.63 18.54
C LYS A 70 -46.52 -13.11 17.30
N TYR A 71 -47.63 -13.79 17.54
CA TYR A 71 -48.60 -14.23 16.53
C TYR A 71 -49.99 -13.66 16.88
N ILE A 72 -50.73 -13.17 15.87
CA ILE A 72 -52.15 -12.79 15.99
C ILE A 72 -52.93 -13.70 15.05
N ASN A 73 -53.86 -14.47 15.58
CA ASN A 73 -54.64 -15.47 14.82
C ASN A 73 -53.73 -16.45 14.03
N GLY A 74 -52.62 -16.89 14.62
CA GLY A 74 -51.65 -17.78 13.98
C GLY A 74 -50.72 -17.10 12.96
N ILE A 75 -50.89 -15.81 12.68
CA ILE A 75 -50.04 -15.05 11.75
C ILE A 75 -48.94 -14.33 12.52
N TRP A 76 -47.68 -14.62 12.16
CA TRP A 76 -46.52 -13.94 12.73
C TRP A 76 -46.58 -12.43 12.50
N GLN A 77 -46.32 -11.65 13.54
CA GLN A 77 -46.33 -10.20 13.48
C GLN A 77 -44.91 -9.69 13.31
N ASN A 78 -44.55 -9.24 12.10
CA ASN A 78 -43.20 -8.76 11.82
C ASN A 78 -42.88 -7.50 12.66
N PRO A 79 -41.93 -7.58 13.61
CA PRO A 79 -41.56 -6.45 14.44
C PRO A 79 -40.42 -5.61 13.86
N TYR A 80 -39.87 -6.02 12.71
CA TYR A 80 -38.69 -5.41 12.13
C TYR A 80 -39.04 -4.44 11.00
N ASP A 81 -38.37 -3.30 11.03
CA ASP A 81 -38.25 -2.42 9.87
C ASP A 81 -37.08 -2.90 9.00
N ASN A 82 -37.23 -2.70 7.69
CA ASN A 82 -36.16 -2.95 6.74
C ASN A 82 -35.27 -1.70 6.62
N LYS A 83 -33.95 -1.85 6.81
CA LYS A 83 -32.96 -0.76 6.73
C LYS A 83 -31.78 -1.15 5.85
N LEU A 84 -31.13 -0.14 5.26
CA LEU A 84 -29.96 -0.33 4.41
C LEU A 84 -28.70 0.17 5.11
N SER A 85 -27.60 -0.55 4.91
CA SER A 85 -26.23 -0.14 5.24
C SER A 85 -25.40 -0.15 3.97
N PHE A 86 -24.68 0.95 3.71
CA PHE A 86 -23.78 1.07 2.57
C PHE A 86 -22.47 1.71 3.03
N ALA A 87 -21.36 1.03 2.79
CA ALA A 87 -20.04 1.58 3.00
C ALA A 87 -19.08 1.03 1.94
N ILE A 88 -18.20 1.90 1.45
CA ILE A 88 -17.00 1.57 0.69
C ILE A 88 -15.91 2.44 1.29
N VAL A 89 -14.80 1.81 1.67
CA VAL A 89 -13.67 2.49 2.31
C VAL A 89 -12.36 1.91 1.82
N SER A 90 -11.29 2.67 2.01
CA SER A 90 -9.93 2.16 2.06
C SER A 90 -9.27 2.58 3.37
N PRO A 91 -8.42 1.74 3.98
CA PRO A 91 -7.48 2.16 5.02
C PRO A 91 -6.48 3.22 4.55
N VAL A 92 -6.36 3.47 3.23
CA VAL A 92 -5.53 4.53 2.66
C VAL A 92 -6.28 5.88 2.69
N PHE A 93 -5.75 6.84 3.43
CA PHE A 93 -6.33 8.20 3.57
C PHE A 93 -5.42 9.32 3.08
N ALA A 94 -4.16 9.00 2.73
CA ALA A 94 -3.21 9.92 2.12
C ALA A 94 -2.67 9.35 0.80
N ILE A 95 -2.37 10.21 -0.17
CA ILE A 95 -1.87 9.86 -1.51
C ILE A 95 -0.70 10.77 -1.88
N SER A 96 0.43 10.20 -2.31
CA SER A 96 1.64 10.94 -2.68
C SER A 96 1.93 11.00 -4.19
N LYS A 97 1.00 10.56 -5.04
CA LYS A 97 1.16 10.57 -6.51
C LYS A 97 -0.01 11.28 -7.20
N SER A 98 0.26 11.88 -8.36
CA SER A 98 -0.81 12.52 -9.16
C SER A 98 -1.72 11.48 -9.81
N ASN A 99 -1.14 10.40 -10.35
CA ASN A 99 -1.88 9.30 -10.95
C ASN A 99 -2.37 8.35 -9.84
N VAL A 100 -3.69 8.19 -9.75
CA VAL A 100 -4.33 7.33 -8.76
C VAL A 100 -5.20 6.31 -9.45
N GLU A 101 -5.03 5.05 -9.07
CA GLU A 101 -5.84 3.93 -9.49
C GLU A 101 -6.51 3.28 -8.28
N VAL A 102 -7.76 2.89 -8.46
CA VAL A 102 -8.60 2.33 -7.41
C VAL A 102 -9.31 1.10 -7.94
N LYS A 103 -9.33 0.04 -7.14
CA LYS A 103 -10.04 -1.20 -7.45
C LYS A 103 -10.83 -1.67 -6.24
N LEU A 104 -12.04 -2.17 -6.49
CA LEU A 104 -12.85 -2.92 -5.53
C LEU A 104 -12.86 -4.40 -5.93
N PRO A 105 -11.99 -5.25 -5.36
CA PRO A 105 -12.00 -6.68 -5.63
C PRO A 105 -13.36 -7.30 -5.31
N THR A 106 -13.78 -8.28 -6.12
CA THR A 106 -15.07 -8.96 -5.91
C THR A 106 -15.12 -9.74 -4.60
N THR A 107 -13.97 -10.20 -4.10
CA THR A 107 -13.82 -10.88 -2.82
C THR A 107 -13.94 -9.93 -1.61
N LEU A 108 -13.66 -8.64 -1.80
CA LEU A 108 -13.80 -7.59 -0.78
C LEU A 108 -15.11 -6.79 -0.92
N TRP A 109 -16.07 -7.31 -1.68
CA TRP A 109 -17.40 -6.74 -1.83
C TRP A 109 -18.47 -7.67 -1.27
N HIS A 110 -19.13 -7.24 -0.20
CA HIS A 110 -20.10 -8.05 0.54
C HIS A 110 -21.51 -7.48 0.38
N SER A 111 -22.46 -8.29 -0.11
CA SER A 111 -23.84 -7.83 -0.23
C SER A 111 -24.86 -8.95 -0.17
N ASN A 112 -26.02 -8.66 0.44
CA ASN A 112 -27.22 -9.50 0.37
C ASN A 112 -28.33 -8.88 -0.49
N THR A 113 -28.01 -7.82 -1.25
CA THR A 113 -28.97 -7.04 -2.04
C THR A 113 -28.52 -6.98 -3.49
N ALA A 114 -29.45 -7.20 -4.42
CA ALA A 114 -29.14 -7.12 -5.85
C ALA A 114 -28.77 -5.68 -6.27
N ILE A 115 -27.63 -5.55 -6.93
CA ILE A 115 -27.10 -4.30 -7.47
C ILE A 115 -26.74 -4.49 -8.95
N THR A 116 -26.69 -3.38 -9.69
CA THR A 116 -26.38 -3.38 -11.13
C THR A 116 -25.05 -2.70 -11.45
N ASP A 117 -24.63 -1.74 -10.62
CA ASP A 117 -23.38 -1.02 -10.84
C ASP A 117 -22.83 -0.41 -9.54
N ILE A 118 -21.51 -0.31 -9.44
CA ILE A 118 -20.76 0.44 -8.44
C ILE A 118 -19.86 1.42 -9.17
N ALA A 119 -19.83 2.68 -8.71
CA ALA A 119 -19.01 3.71 -9.30
C ALA A 119 -18.43 4.67 -8.26
N ILE A 120 -17.32 5.32 -8.62
CA ILE A 120 -16.62 6.32 -7.80
C ILE A 120 -16.47 7.64 -8.55
N ASP A 121 -16.74 8.75 -7.87
CA ASP A 121 -16.31 10.08 -8.26
C ASP A 121 -15.15 10.51 -7.34
N PHE A 122 -14.03 10.89 -7.92
CA PHE A 122 -12.80 11.24 -7.23
C PHE A 122 -12.79 12.67 -6.65
N GLY A 123 -13.86 13.44 -6.85
CA GLY A 123 -13.97 14.81 -6.33
C GLY A 123 -13.11 15.82 -7.09
N ASN A 124 -12.67 15.50 -8.31
CA ASN A 124 -11.87 16.35 -9.19
C ASN A 124 -12.61 16.77 -10.46
N ASN A 125 -13.95 16.74 -10.45
CA ASN A 125 -14.81 17.13 -11.56
C ASN A 125 -14.67 16.27 -12.84
N THR A 126 -14.16 15.03 -12.73
CA THR A 126 -14.07 14.08 -13.86
C THR A 126 -15.25 13.12 -13.95
N GLY A 127 -16.20 13.23 -13.02
CA GLY A 127 -17.41 12.42 -12.94
C GLY A 127 -17.17 10.99 -12.45
N TYR A 128 -18.23 10.18 -12.49
CA TYR A 128 -18.21 8.81 -12.00
C TYR A 128 -17.47 7.84 -12.94
N LYS A 129 -16.61 7.01 -12.37
CA LYS A 129 -15.88 5.91 -13.00
C LYS A 129 -16.38 4.56 -12.48
N ASN A 130 -16.39 3.53 -13.32
CA ASN A 130 -16.90 2.21 -12.98
C ASN A 130 -15.94 1.46 -12.03
N LEU A 131 -16.49 0.81 -10.99
CA LEU A 131 -15.78 -0.07 -10.04
C LEU A 131 -16.35 -1.50 -10.01
N SER A 132 -17.36 -1.79 -10.84
CA SER A 132 -18.04 -3.08 -10.87
C SER A 132 -17.10 -4.20 -11.29
N ASN A 133 -17.30 -5.41 -10.75
CA ASN A 133 -16.58 -6.63 -11.14
C ASN A 133 -15.04 -6.52 -11.05
N GLY A 134 -14.51 -5.74 -10.12
CA GLY A 134 -13.07 -5.56 -9.98
C GLY A 134 -12.43 -4.71 -11.08
N ASN A 135 -13.21 -3.95 -11.83
CA ASN A 135 -12.70 -2.95 -12.76
C ASN A 135 -11.83 -1.92 -12.03
N LEU A 136 -10.82 -1.45 -12.75
CA LEU A 136 -9.91 -0.41 -12.28
C LEU A 136 -10.47 0.96 -12.67
N ALA A 137 -10.70 1.81 -11.67
CA ALA A 137 -11.04 3.22 -11.85
C ALA A 137 -9.78 4.05 -11.65
N SER A 138 -9.54 5.05 -12.49
CA SER A 138 -8.37 5.92 -12.36
C SER A 138 -8.71 7.40 -12.45
N THR A 139 -7.80 8.20 -11.90
CA THR A 139 -7.86 9.65 -11.94
C THR A 139 -6.46 10.25 -11.93
N ASN A 140 -6.36 11.53 -12.33
CA ASN A 140 -5.15 12.32 -12.16
C ASN A 140 -5.47 13.59 -11.36
N TYR A 141 -4.73 13.81 -10.28
CA TYR A 141 -4.80 15.03 -9.48
C TYR A 141 -3.72 16.01 -9.90
N THR A 142 -4.13 17.24 -10.22
CA THR A 142 -3.21 18.32 -10.60
C THR A 142 -2.81 19.22 -9.43
N ASN A 143 -3.51 19.12 -8.31
CA ASN A 143 -3.24 19.90 -7.10
C ASN A 143 -3.20 19.01 -5.87
N ILE A 144 -2.39 19.40 -4.89
CA ILE A 144 -2.48 18.84 -3.54
C ILE A 144 -3.76 19.34 -2.86
N GLY A 145 -4.32 18.56 -1.94
CA GLY A 145 -5.55 18.93 -1.26
C GLY A 145 -6.31 17.77 -0.66
N THR A 146 -7.43 18.06 -0.01
CA THR A 146 -8.36 17.03 0.48
C THR A 146 -9.51 16.89 -0.51
N TYR A 147 -9.67 15.68 -1.04
CA TYR A 147 -10.72 15.32 -1.97
C TYR A 147 -11.75 14.45 -1.28
N THR A 148 -13.02 14.58 -1.69
CA THR A 148 -14.11 13.71 -1.21
C THR A 148 -14.44 12.70 -2.29
N TRP A 149 -14.00 11.47 -2.09
CA TRP A 149 -14.40 10.34 -2.92
C TRP A 149 -15.86 10.02 -2.63
N THR A 150 -16.70 10.08 -3.65
CA THR A 150 -18.11 9.74 -3.54
C THR A 150 -18.37 8.45 -4.29
N TYR A 151 -18.76 7.43 -3.55
CA TYR A 151 -19.14 6.15 -4.13
C TYR A 151 -20.64 6.10 -4.29
N ARG A 152 -21.09 5.43 -5.34
CA ARG A 152 -22.51 5.11 -5.53
C ARG A 152 -22.70 3.67 -5.93
N VAL A 153 -23.80 3.09 -5.48
CA VAL A 153 -24.30 1.80 -5.93
C VAL A 153 -25.67 1.99 -6.58
N ARG A 154 -25.91 1.34 -7.72
CA ARG A 154 -27.18 1.36 -8.45
C ARG A 154 -27.98 0.10 -8.15
N LEU A 155 -29.17 0.27 -7.61
CA LEU A 155 -30.12 -0.82 -7.33
C LEU A 155 -30.81 -1.28 -8.62
N SER A 156 -31.40 -2.48 -8.59
CA SER A 156 -32.19 -3.03 -9.71
C SER A 156 -33.37 -2.14 -10.11
N ASN A 157 -33.93 -1.37 -9.18
CA ASN A 157 -34.99 -0.39 -9.43
C ASN A 157 -34.48 0.96 -9.99
N GLY A 158 -33.19 1.07 -10.29
CA GLY A 158 -32.56 2.27 -10.84
C GLY A 158 -32.16 3.33 -9.82
N GLN A 159 -32.51 3.19 -8.53
CA GLN A 159 -32.11 4.14 -7.49
C GLN A 159 -30.63 4.04 -7.15
N TYR A 160 -30.04 5.17 -6.73
CA TYR A 160 -28.68 5.22 -6.23
C TYR A 160 -28.64 5.35 -4.70
N LYS A 161 -27.68 4.67 -4.08
CA LYS A 161 -27.25 4.93 -2.70
C LYS A 161 -25.80 5.42 -2.73
N TYR A 162 -25.44 6.24 -1.74
CA TYR A 162 -24.16 6.95 -1.72
C TYR A 162 -23.45 6.77 -0.39
N CYS A 163 -22.12 6.66 -0.44
CA CYS A 163 -21.24 6.79 0.72
C CYS A 163 -20.01 7.61 0.31
N ARG A 164 -19.25 8.12 1.29
CA ARG A 164 -18.15 9.06 1.02
C ARG A 164 -16.96 8.77 1.91
N GLN A 165 -15.77 9.02 1.36
CA GLN A 165 -14.50 9.00 2.08
C GLN A 165 -13.72 10.28 1.76
N LYS A 166 -13.00 10.83 2.73
CA LYS A 166 -12.03 11.91 2.48
C LYS A 166 -10.65 11.31 2.27
N VAL A 167 -9.94 11.81 1.26
CA VAL A 167 -8.58 11.39 0.92
C VAL A 167 -7.73 12.64 0.72
N LYS A 168 -6.54 12.67 1.31
CA LYS A 168 -5.60 13.78 1.21
C LYS A 168 -4.53 13.48 0.17
N VAL A 169 -4.50 14.23 -0.92
CA VAL A 169 -3.37 14.24 -1.86
C VAL A 169 -2.31 15.16 -1.27
N THR A 170 -1.20 14.58 -0.85
CA THR A 170 -0.07 15.28 -0.22
C THR A 170 0.97 15.71 -1.24
N GLN A 171 1.01 15.04 -2.38
CA GLN A 171 1.93 15.33 -3.47
C GLN A 171 1.24 14.99 -4.79
N VAL A 172 1.46 15.87 -5.77
CA VAL A 172 1.23 15.60 -7.18
C VAL A 172 2.61 15.53 -7.82
N ASP A 173 2.78 14.68 -8.83
CA ASP A 173 4.09 14.41 -9.42
C ASP A 173 4.73 15.70 -9.99
N ASN A 174 5.53 16.34 -9.16
CA ASN A 174 6.60 17.21 -9.62
C ASN A 174 7.73 16.26 -9.99
N ASN A 175 7.63 15.63 -11.16
CA ASN A 175 8.74 14.89 -11.74
C ASN A 175 9.95 15.81 -11.74
N ASN A 176 10.86 15.53 -10.83
CA ASN A 176 12.29 15.74 -10.93
C ASN A 176 12.92 14.97 -9.77
N ALA A 177 12.72 13.64 -9.73
CA ALA A 177 13.84 12.81 -9.32
C ALA A 177 14.92 13.05 -10.37
N GLN A 178 15.76 14.07 -10.16
CA GLN A 178 16.85 14.32 -11.08
C GLN A 178 17.83 13.19 -10.88
N ALA A 179 17.83 12.28 -11.85
CA ALA A 179 18.98 11.51 -12.25
C ALA A 179 20.27 12.33 -11.95
N ARG A 180 21.09 11.85 -11.00
CA ARG A 180 22.34 12.50 -10.54
C ARG A 180 23.28 12.82 -11.72
N LYS A 181 23.18 12.03 -12.79
CA LYS A 181 23.65 12.34 -14.13
C LYS A 181 22.42 12.46 -15.04
N PRO A 182 22.26 13.53 -15.85
CA PRO A 182 21.09 13.71 -16.72
C PRO A 182 20.81 12.52 -17.65
N ASN A 183 21.83 11.71 -17.91
CA ASN A 183 21.82 10.58 -18.83
C ASN A 183 21.40 9.26 -18.16
N CYS A 184 21.34 9.19 -16.82
CA CYS A 184 21.09 7.97 -16.04
C CYS A 184 19.89 8.15 -15.10
N ALA A 185 18.68 7.93 -15.61
CA ALA A 185 17.47 7.91 -14.78
C ALA A 185 17.61 6.94 -13.59
N ILE A 186 16.92 7.21 -12.48
CA ILE A 186 16.81 6.24 -11.38
C ILE A 186 16.20 4.96 -11.96
N GLN A 187 16.91 3.85 -11.79
CA GLN A 187 16.43 2.54 -12.22
C GLN A 187 15.74 1.83 -11.07
N GLU A 188 14.70 1.06 -11.40
CA GLU A 188 14.02 0.18 -10.46
C GLU A 188 14.29 -1.28 -10.84
N GLU A 189 14.68 -2.10 -9.86
CA GLU A 189 14.94 -3.53 -10.06
C GLU A 189 14.24 -4.36 -8.98
N PRO A 190 13.30 -5.25 -9.33
CA PRO A 190 12.69 -6.17 -8.37
C PRO A 190 13.62 -7.35 -8.06
N ILE A 191 13.79 -7.66 -6.77
CA ILE A 191 14.57 -8.81 -6.28
C ILE A 191 13.69 -9.68 -5.40
N THR A 192 13.64 -10.98 -5.69
CA THR A 192 12.96 -11.98 -4.86
C THR A 192 13.98 -12.94 -4.28
N SER A 193 13.86 -13.26 -2.99
CA SER A 193 14.79 -14.18 -2.34
C SER A 193 14.69 -15.59 -2.90
N THR A 194 15.82 -16.28 -3.01
CA THR A 194 15.88 -17.71 -3.37
C THR A 194 15.68 -18.64 -2.16
N LYS A 195 15.79 -18.08 -0.95
CA LYS A 195 15.51 -18.77 0.33
C LYS A 195 14.17 -18.33 0.89
N SER A 196 13.38 -19.28 1.40
CA SER A 196 12.13 -19.01 2.10
C SER A 196 12.31 -19.10 3.61
N PHE A 197 11.45 -18.39 4.35
CA PHE A 197 11.29 -18.57 5.79
C PHE A 197 9.82 -18.85 6.07
N GLN A 198 9.55 -19.99 6.73
CA GLN A 198 8.19 -20.52 6.91
C GLN A 198 7.43 -20.68 5.58
N GLY A 199 8.11 -21.17 4.54
CA GLY A 199 7.50 -21.46 3.24
C GLY A 199 7.17 -20.25 2.36
N VAL A 200 7.53 -19.02 2.78
CA VAL A 200 7.31 -17.79 2.00
C VAL A 200 8.64 -17.12 1.71
N PHE A 201 8.79 -16.64 0.48
CA PHE A 201 9.95 -15.88 0.00
C PHE A 201 9.74 -14.38 0.27
N GLY A 202 10.83 -13.69 0.63
CA GLY A 202 10.81 -12.23 0.72
C GLY A 202 11.03 -11.60 -0.66
N SER A 203 10.69 -10.31 -0.79
CA SER A 203 11.04 -9.52 -1.98
C SER A 203 11.31 -8.06 -1.62
N ALA A 204 12.07 -7.38 -2.48
CA ALA A 204 12.36 -5.96 -2.42
C ALA A 204 12.38 -5.35 -3.82
N THR A 205 12.18 -4.04 -3.89
CA THR A 205 12.39 -3.23 -5.09
C THR A 205 13.55 -2.27 -4.85
N LEU A 206 14.62 -2.41 -5.63
CA LEU A 206 15.77 -1.54 -5.58
C LEU A 206 15.47 -0.23 -6.29
N GLN A 207 15.92 0.89 -5.74
CA GLN A 207 16.07 2.16 -6.48
C GLN A 207 17.55 2.44 -6.64
N ILE A 208 17.99 2.61 -7.89
CA ILE A 208 19.41 2.67 -8.24
C ILE A 208 19.73 4.03 -8.86
N ALA A 209 20.67 4.75 -8.25
CA ALA A 209 21.26 5.96 -8.79
C ALA A 209 22.76 5.74 -9.03
N TYR A 210 23.15 5.64 -10.30
CA TYR A 210 24.56 5.47 -10.67
C TYR A 210 25.39 6.72 -10.37
N GLY A 211 26.60 6.53 -9.84
CA GLY A 211 27.62 7.57 -9.72
C GLY A 211 28.37 7.82 -11.04
N SER A 212 28.42 6.81 -11.91
CA SER A 212 29.13 6.83 -13.18
C SER A 212 28.29 7.44 -14.33
N ALA A 213 28.95 8.12 -15.27
CA ALA A 213 28.26 8.74 -16.42
C ALA A 213 27.84 7.74 -17.52
N ASN A 214 28.34 6.51 -17.46
CA ASN A 214 27.99 5.42 -18.39
C ASN A 214 26.87 4.52 -17.84
N CYS A 215 26.28 4.87 -16.68
CA CYS A 215 25.18 4.15 -16.04
C CYS A 215 25.49 2.67 -15.76
N THR A 216 26.71 2.39 -15.30
CA THR A 216 27.14 1.02 -14.93
C THR A 216 27.50 0.93 -13.45
N MET A 217 27.27 -0.24 -12.86
CA MET A 217 27.52 -0.53 -11.44
C MET A 217 29.02 -0.67 -11.17
N GLN A 218 29.67 0.37 -10.67
CA GLN A 218 31.11 0.43 -10.47
C GLN A 218 31.50 0.46 -8.99
N LYS A 219 30.85 1.26 -8.15
CA LYS A 219 31.22 1.43 -6.75
C LYS A 219 29.98 1.44 -5.84
N PRO A 220 29.44 0.28 -5.48
CA PRO A 220 28.14 0.21 -4.80
C PRO A 220 28.14 0.60 -3.33
N LEU A 221 27.19 1.46 -2.96
CA LEU A 221 26.68 1.67 -1.61
C LEU A 221 25.25 1.16 -1.56
N ILE A 222 25.07 0.01 -0.91
CA ILE A 222 23.77 -0.60 -0.66
C ILE A 222 23.19 0.01 0.61
N VAL A 223 22.05 0.66 0.51
CA VAL A 223 21.32 1.24 1.63
C VAL A 223 20.14 0.35 1.93
N ALA A 224 20.28 -0.48 2.97
CA ALA A 224 19.21 -1.33 3.47
C ALA A 224 18.29 -0.51 4.38
N GLU A 225 17.05 -0.27 3.96
CA GLU A 225 16.11 0.52 4.75
C GLU A 225 15.67 -0.19 6.04
N GLY A 226 14.96 0.56 6.88
CA GLY A 226 14.44 0.08 8.16
C GLY A 226 13.08 -0.62 8.09
N LEU A 227 12.40 -0.65 9.23
CA LEU A 227 11.00 -1.00 9.29
C LEU A 227 10.22 0.00 8.43
N ASP A 228 9.53 -0.51 7.42
CA ASP A 228 8.67 0.29 6.56
C ASP A 228 7.20 -0.08 6.81
N THR A 229 6.47 0.87 7.39
CA THR A 229 5.02 0.83 7.64
C THR A 229 4.22 1.63 6.61
N GLY A 230 4.88 2.36 5.71
CA GLY A 230 4.28 3.32 4.78
C GLY A 230 3.37 2.67 3.75
N LEU A 231 3.53 1.37 3.55
CA LEU A 231 2.61 0.52 2.79
C LEU A 231 1.23 0.37 3.46
N MET A 232 1.09 0.75 4.74
CA MET A 232 -0.12 0.64 5.56
C MET A 232 -0.69 2.02 5.98
N GLY A 233 -1.09 2.84 5.00
CA GLY A 233 -1.88 4.07 5.28
C GLY A 233 -1.77 5.16 4.23
N GLN A 234 -0.72 5.12 3.40
CA GLN A 234 -0.49 6.06 2.31
C GLN A 234 -0.37 5.31 0.97
N GLY A 235 -1.14 5.76 -0.04
CA GLY A 235 -1.10 5.20 -1.39
C GLY A 235 -0.08 5.92 -2.26
N GLY A 236 0.67 5.16 -3.06
CA GLY A 236 1.69 5.72 -3.97
C GLY A 236 3.05 5.99 -3.33
N SER A 237 3.25 5.56 -2.08
CA SER A 237 4.58 5.49 -1.48
C SER A 237 5.21 4.13 -1.79
N ILE A 238 6.52 4.11 -2.03
CA ILE A 238 7.31 2.87 -2.16
C ILE A 238 7.60 2.27 -0.76
N GLY A 239 7.53 3.13 0.27
CA GLY A 239 7.63 2.86 1.70
C GLY A 239 7.49 4.16 2.51
N ASP A 240 7.76 4.13 3.83
CA ASP A 240 7.92 5.32 4.69
C ASP A 240 9.14 6.16 4.26
N ASN A 241 10.11 5.52 3.62
CA ASN A 241 11.30 6.12 3.05
C ASN A 241 11.50 5.68 1.60
N ASP A 242 12.30 6.42 0.85
CA ASP A 242 12.76 6.07 -0.48
C ASP A 242 14.15 6.68 -0.72
N ILE A 243 14.73 6.45 -1.90
CA ILE A 243 16.04 7.02 -2.25
C ILE A 243 16.07 8.56 -2.19
N ASN A 244 14.95 9.25 -2.45
CA ASN A 244 14.89 10.71 -2.39
C ASN A 244 14.83 11.21 -0.95
N SER A 245 14.03 10.57 -0.08
CA SER A 245 14.02 10.91 1.34
C SER A 245 15.39 10.65 1.97
N PHE A 246 16.09 9.61 1.52
CA PHE A 246 17.49 9.38 1.88
C PHE A 246 18.39 10.53 1.45
N PHE A 247 18.37 10.96 0.18
CA PHE A 247 19.17 12.10 -0.27
C PHE A 247 18.83 13.40 0.45
N GLN A 248 17.54 13.66 0.69
CA GLN A 248 17.10 14.81 1.48
C GLN A 248 17.63 14.75 2.92
N SER A 249 17.64 13.57 3.55
CA SER A 249 18.19 13.39 4.89
C SER A 249 19.69 13.67 4.96
N ILE A 250 20.45 13.28 3.93
CA ILE A 250 21.88 13.58 3.82
C ILE A 250 22.08 15.09 3.67
N PHE A 251 21.38 15.73 2.74
CA PHE A 251 21.47 17.18 2.54
C PHE A 251 21.11 17.96 3.82
N GLN A 252 20.06 17.55 4.52
CA GLN A 252 19.64 18.17 5.78
C GLN A 252 20.61 17.90 6.94
N SER A 253 21.46 16.87 6.84
CA SER A 253 22.48 16.60 7.86
C SER A 253 23.63 17.62 7.85
N GLY A 254 23.79 18.37 6.76
CA GLY A 254 24.88 19.33 6.57
C GLY A 254 26.28 18.69 6.47
N SER A 255 26.37 17.38 6.24
CA SER A 255 27.65 16.68 6.08
C SER A 255 28.11 16.74 4.63
N ASN A 256 29.01 17.67 4.36
CA ASN A 256 29.67 17.81 3.05
C ASN A 256 30.38 16.52 2.62
N GLU A 257 30.93 15.74 3.55
CA GLU A 257 31.60 14.47 3.25
C GLU A 257 30.62 13.42 2.74
N LEU A 258 29.47 13.26 3.40
CA LEU A 258 28.43 12.32 2.97
C LEU A 258 27.81 12.77 1.65
N GLU A 259 27.54 14.06 1.50
CA GLU A 259 27.08 14.63 0.24
C GLU A 259 28.10 14.41 -0.88
N ASN A 260 29.40 14.53 -0.64
CA ASN A 260 30.42 14.26 -1.66
C ASN A 260 30.52 12.78 -2.07
N LEU A 261 30.20 11.86 -1.17
CA LEU A 261 30.19 10.42 -1.48
C LEU A 261 28.91 9.98 -2.19
N THR A 262 27.81 10.73 -2.06
CA THR A 262 26.46 10.27 -2.44
C THR A 262 25.66 11.20 -3.36
N ILE A 263 25.97 12.50 -3.42
CA ILE A 263 25.17 13.54 -4.10
C ILE A 263 26.02 14.45 -5.02
N ASN A 264 27.13 15.03 -4.55
CA ASN A 264 27.82 16.20 -5.17
C ASN A 264 28.66 15.94 -6.43
N ASN A 265 28.43 14.84 -7.15
CA ASN A 265 29.02 14.59 -8.48
C ASN A 265 30.57 14.71 -8.51
N THR A 266 31.26 13.99 -7.63
CA THR A 266 32.72 13.98 -7.53
C THR A 266 33.34 12.79 -8.27
N ALA A 267 34.67 12.74 -8.36
CA ALA A 267 35.38 11.59 -8.95
C ALA A 267 35.30 10.30 -8.10
N VAL A 268 34.72 10.35 -6.88
CA VAL A 268 34.79 9.29 -5.85
C VAL A 268 33.40 8.69 -5.55
N ASP A 269 32.41 9.01 -6.37
CA ASP A 269 31.00 8.78 -6.09
C ASP A 269 30.60 7.31 -6.03
N TYR A 270 29.78 6.96 -5.04
CA TYR A 270 29.13 5.65 -4.98
C TYR A 270 27.92 5.58 -5.92
N ASP A 271 27.68 4.39 -6.48
CA ASP A 271 26.36 3.99 -6.97
C ASP A 271 25.47 3.70 -5.77
N ILE A 272 24.33 4.35 -5.68
CA ILE A 272 23.41 4.23 -4.55
C ILE A 272 22.35 3.21 -4.90
N ILE A 273 22.26 2.14 -4.11
CA ILE A 273 21.26 1.08 -4.25
C ILE A 273 20.40 1.11 -2.99
N TYR A 274 19.28 1.81 -3.06
CA TYR A 274 18.33 1.86 -1.96
C TYR A 274 17.41 0.63 -2.02
N VAL A 275 17.45 -0.20 -0.99
CA VAL A 275 16.66 -1.44 -0.92
C VAL A 275 15.33 -1.11 -0.25
N ASN A 276 14.24 -1.07 -1.04
CA ASN A 276 12.89 -0.93 -0.49
C ASN A 276 12.27 -2.32 -0.30
N TRP A 277 12.01 -2.73 0.94
CA TRP A 277 11.33 -3.98 1.24
C TRP A 277 9.90 -3.92 0.68
N ASP A 278 9.48 -4.94 -0.07
CA ASP A 278 8.06 -5.01 -0.47
C ASP A 278 7.16 -5.33 0.74
N SER A 279 7.78 -5.68 1.87
CA SER A 279 7.13 -6.05 3.12
C SER A 279 8.00 -5.62 4.30
N GLY A 280 8.09 -4.32 4.56
CA GLY A 280 8.91 -3.77 5.64
C GLY A 280 8.61 -4.31 7.04
N THR A 281 7.40 -4.84 7.26
CA THR A 281 6.94 -5.46 8.52
C THR A 281 7.01 -6.99 8.55
N ASP A 282 7.62 -7.62 7.53
CA ASP A 282 7.75 -9.09 7.47
C ASP A 282 8.75 -9.62 8.51
N PHE A 283 8.84 -10.95 8.60
CA PHE A 283 9.89 -11.60 9.37
C PHE A 283 11.26 -11.11 8.91
N ILE A 284 12.06 -10.67 9.89
CA ILE A 284 13.43 -10.17 9.70
C ILE A 284 14.28 -11.15 8.86
N GLN A 285 14.06 -12.47 9.03
CA GLN A 285 14.74 -13.53 8.26
C GLN A 285 14.43 -13.46 6.76
N ARG A 286 13.20 -13.11 6.37
CA ARG A 286 12.84 -12.97 4.95
C ARG A 286 13.54 -11.76 4.35
N ASN A 287 13.54 -10.62 5.04
CA ASN A 287 14.27 -9.42 4.58
C ASN A 287 15.79 -9.65 4.54
N ALA A 288 16.34 -10.42 5.48
CA ALA A 288 17.76 -10.83 5.44
C ALA A 288 18.08 -11.71 4.20
N TYR A 289 17.23 -12.68 3.88
CA TYR A 289 17.41 -13.51 2.67
C TYR A 289 17.27 -12.72 1.37
N VAL A 290 16.45 -11.67 1.36
CA VAL A 290 16.38 -10.75 0.23
C VAL A 290 17.68 -9.95 0.12
N LEU A 291 18.21 -9.42 1.23
CA LEU A 291 19.47 -8.66 1.22
C LEU A 291 20.66 -9.51 0.71
N GLU A 292 20.70 -10.79 1.05
CA GLU A 292 21.68 -11.72 0.47
C GLU A 292 21.57 -11.78 -1.06
N GLU A 293 20.36 -11.84 -1.59
CA GLU A 293 20.12 -11.90 -3.04
C GLU A 293 20.43 -10.57 -3.73
N VAL A 294 20.13 -9.44 -3.07
CA VAL A 294 20.53 -8.10 -3.53
C VAL A 294 22.06 -8.00 -3.65
N ILE A 295 22.80 -8.46 -2.64
CA ILE A 295 24.27 -8.40 -2.68
C ILE A 295 24.84 -9.27 -3.81
N LYS A 296 24.27 -10.45 -4.07
CA LYS A 296 24.66 -11.28 -5.22
C LYS A 296 24.40 -10.55 -6.54
N TRP A 297 23.19 -10.03 -6.72
CA TRP A 297 22.81 -9.29 -7.91
C TRP A 297 23.73 -8.09 -8.15
N VAL A 298 24.03 -7.30 -7.11
CA VAL A 298 24.96 -6.16 -7.19
C VAL A 298 26.37 -6.62 -7.61
N ASN A 299 26.85 -7.75 -7.09
CA ASN A 299 28.15 -8.30 -7.49
C ASN A 299 28.16 -8.75 -8.95
N ASP A 300 27.08 -9.36 -9.44
CA ASP A 300 26.97 -9.76 -10.83
C ASP A 300 26.97 -8.52 -11.75
N GLN A 301 26.23 -7.47 -11.40
CA GLN A 301 26.23 -6.21 -12.15
C GLN A 301 27.61 -5.53 -12.16
N LYS A 302 28.33 -5.55 -11.03
CA LYS A 302 29.71 -5.04 -10.98
C LYS A 302 30.67 -5.82 -11.86
N ALA A 303 30.55 -7.15 -11.85
CA ALA A 303 31.39 -8.01 -12.68
C ALA A 303 31.15 -7.72 -14.17
N LEU A 304 29.89 -7.53 -14.58
CA LEU A 304 29.54 -7.11 -15.94
C LEU A 304 30.11 -5.74 -16.32
N ALA A 305 30.18 -4.82 -15.36
CA ALA A 305 30.80 -3.50 -15.53
C ALA A 305 32.34 -3.54 -15.46
N GLY A 306 32.95 -4.70 -15.20
CA GLY A 306 34.40 -4.86 -15.03
C GLY A 306 34.96 -4.24 -13.74
N SER A 307 34.12 -3.98 -12.73
CA SER A 307 34.54 -3.37 -11.47
C SER A 307 34.96 -4.38 -10.42
N THR A 308 36.05 -4.06 -9.71
CA THR A 308 36.58 -4.81 -8.57
C THR A 308 36.38 -4.09 -7.22
N GLU A 309 35.73 -2.93 -7.21
CA GLU A 309 35.51 -2.15 -5.97
C GLU A 309 34.70 -2.98 -4.95
N PRO A 310 34.94 -2.86 -3.63
CA PRO A 310 34.14 -3.56 -2.63
C PRO A 310 32.72 -2.97 -2.52
N ASN A 311 31.75 -3.78 -2.10
CA ASN A 311 30.43 -3.27 -1.73
C ASN A 311 30.51 -2.64 -0.33
N VAL A 312 29.87 -1.49 -0.17
CA VAL A 312 29.57 -0.92 1.15
C VAL A 312 28.09 -1.14 1.44
N VAL A 313 27.74 -1.54 2.66
CA VAL A 313 26.34 -1.61 3.10
C VAL A 313 26.14 -0.66 4.26
N LEU A 314 25.12 0.18 4.13
CA LEU A 314 24.59 1.01 5.19
C LEU A 314 23.21 0.46 5.57
N GLY A 315 23.04 0.11 6.85
CA GLY A 315 21.77 -0.37 7.37
C GLY A 315 21.08 0.69 8.21
N GLN A 316 19.84 1.03 7.87
CA GLN A 316 18.99 1.90 8.68
C GLN A 316 18.11 1.03 9.58
N SER A 317 18.14 1.23 10.91
CA SER A 317 17.27 0.50 11.87
C SER A 317 17.31 -1.04 11.69
N MET A 318 16.21 -1.69 11.31
CA MET A 318 16.16 -3.13 10.97
C MET A 318 17.22 -3.51 9.92
N GLY A 319 17.47 -2.65 8.92
CA GLY A 319 18.53 -2.81 7.93
C GLY A 319 19.91 -3.00 8.56
N GLY A 320 20.15 -2.35 9.71
CA GLY A 320 21.37 -2.54 10.50
C GLY A 320 21.47 -3.94 11.09
N LEU A 321 20.37 -4.50 11.59
CA LEU A 321 20.35 -5.86 12.16
C LEU A 321 20.58 -6.93 11.10
N ILE A 322 19.93 -6.81 9.94
CA ILE A 322 20.06 -7.81 8.86
C ILE A 322 21.35 -7.64 8.03
N GLY A 323 22.03 -6.49 8.15
CA GLY A 323 23.32 -6.27 7.51
C GLY A 323 24.50 -6.98 8.19
N ILE A 324 24.36 -7.39 9.45
CA ILE A 324 25.45 -8.00 10.26
C ILE A 324 25.92 -9.39 9.77
N PRO A 325 25.08 -10.31 9.25
CA PRO A 325 25.54 -11.66 8.89
C PRO A 325 26.28 -11.77 7.55
N THR A 326 26.38 -10.72 6.74
CA THR A 326 26.95 -10.81 5.37
C THR A 326 28.47 -10.66 5.41
N LYS A 327 29.17 -11.79 5.31
CA LYS A 327 30.63 -11.99 5.55
C LYS A 327 31.61 -11.22 4.65
N SER A 328 31.23 -10.15 3.95
CA SER A 328 32.12 -9.45 3.01
C SER A 328 31.90 -7.94 2.94
N VAL A 329 31.43 -7.32 4.02
CA VAL A 329 30.96 -5.94 4.01
C VAL A 329 31.59 -5.12 5.14
N THR A 330 32.11 -3.93 4.81
CA THR A 330 32.40 -2.90 5.81
C THR A 330 31.11 -2.15 6.15
N ILE A 331 30.65 -2.27 7.39
CA ILE A 331 29.39 -1.69 7.89
C ILE A 331 29.68 -0.40 8.66
N PHE A 332 29.06 0.71 8.28
CA PHE A 332 29.02 1.92 9.10
C PHE A 332 27.69 1.99 9.85
N ILE A 333 27.74 1.82 11.17
CA ILE A 333 26.59 2.05 12.07
C ILE A 333 26.79 3.42 12.70
N LYS A 334 25.92 4.38 12.38
CA LYS A 334 25.83 5.64 13.14
C LYS A 334 24.44 5.70 13.77
N PRO A 335 24.30 5.72 15.10
CA PRO A 335 23.02 5.97 15.73
C PRO A 335 22.63 7.42 15.44
N LEU A 336 21.54 7.60 14.70
CA LEU A 336 20.84 8.89 14.62
C LEU A 336 20.00 8.99 15.89
N TYR A 337 20.41 9.85 16.82
CA TYR A 337 19.61 10.31 17.94
C TYR A 337 18.98 11.66 17.61
#